data_AF-A0A511DGW7-F1
#
_entry.id   AF-A0A511DGW7-F1
#
_cell.length_a   1.000
_cell.length_b   1.000
_cell.length_c   1.000
_cell.angle_alpha   90.00
_cell.angle_beta   90.00
_cell.angle_gamma   90.00
#
_symmetry.space_group_name_H-M   'P 1'
#
loop_
_entity.id
_entity.type
_entity.pdbx_description
1 polymer ?
#
loop_
_entity_poly.entity_id
_entity_poly.type
_entity_poly.pdbx_seq_one_letter_code
_entity_poly.pdbx_strand_id
1 'polypeptide(L)'
;MSPATAYNHFPAKHALIAEVYAPLIAPLVATEQARAANGDDTTDTDPATLLVEQIRALARVCVRNRGLTAAYWAAVQDYAVRVEAPPEPDDEQDPRTIAPVADVLHDLVERGQAAGELRPDPSADTLCPILVDILLTRIALYPAETAEPLTRLVAGLALGVLAPERVAD
;
A
#
# COMPACT_ATOMS: atom_id res chain seq x y z
N MET A 1 16.01 14.22 22.34
CA MET A 1 14.62 14.11 22.84
C MET A 1 14.58 13.13 24.00
N SER A 2 13.76 13.39 25.02
CA SER A 2 13.54 12.40 26.09
C SER A 2 12.43 11.41 25.69
N PRO A 3 12.42 10.18 26.23
CA PRO A 3 11.32 9.24 26.03
C PRO A 3 9.96 9.85 26.43
N ALA A 4 9.90 10.62 27.53
CA ALA A 4 8.68 11.30 27.98
C ALA A 4 8.16 12.34 26.97
N THR A 5 9.07 13.06 26.30
CA THR A 5 8.69 14.02 25.25
C THR A 5 8.11 13.33 24.01
N ALA A 6 8.60 12.13 23.67
CA ALA A 6 8.07 11.34 22.56
C ALA A 6 6.68 10.76 22.88
N TYR A 7 6.49 10.20 24.07
CA TYR A 7 5.19 9.65 24.50
C TYR A 7 4.09 10.72 24.68
N ASN A 8 4.46 11.97 24.97
CA ASN A 8 3.51 13.08 25.02
C ASN A 8 2.98 13.47 23.62
N HIS A 9 3.70 13.13 22.54
CA HIS A 9 3.29 13.42 21.17
C HIS A 9 2.71 12.18 20.46
N PHE A 10 3.17 10.98 20.85
CA PHE A 10 2.68 9.70 20.33
C PHE A 10 2.22 8.82 21.50
N PRO A 11 0.91 8.81 21.80
CA PRO A 11 0.38 8.07 22.95
C PRO A 11 0.59 6.55 22.84
N ALA A 12 0.87 6.05 21.62
CA ALA A 12 1.13 4.64 21.38
C ALA A 12 2.33 4.38 20.45
N LYS A 13 3.03 3.27 20.71
CA LYS A 13 4.21 2.85 19.94
C LYS A 13 3.90 2.59 18.46
N HIS A 14 2.74 2.00 18.16
CA HIS A 14 2.32 1.72 16.78
C HIS A 14 2.05 3.01 16.00
N ALA A 15 1.44 4.02 16.64
CA ALA A 15 1.23 5.34 16.04
C ALA A 15 2.56 6.03 15.71
N LEU A 16 3.53 6.03 16.65
CA LEU A 16 4.88 6.54 16.37
C LEU A 16 5.54 5.83 15.17
N ILE A 17 5.42 4.51 15.07
CA ILE A 17 6.00 3.75 13.96
C ILE A 17 5.35 4.18 12.64
N ALA A 18 4.03 4.33 12.61
CA ALA A 18 3.30 4.75 11.42
C ALA A 18 3.67 6.18 10.99
N GLU A 19 3.81 7.12 11.94
CA GLU A 19 4.24 8.50 11.69
C GLU A 19 5.65 8.58 11.08
N VAL A 20 6.54 7.69 11.49
CA VAL A 20 7.88 7.59 10.89
C VAL A 20 7.83 6.91 9.52
N TYR A 21 6.85 6.05 9.26
CA TYR A 21 6.69 5.34 7.99
C TYR A 21 5.98 6.17 6.93
N ALA A 22 4.98 6.99 7.30
CA ALA A 22 4.14 7.76 6.39
C ALA A 22 4.93 8.58 5.35
N PRO A 23 6.02 9.30 5.71
CA PRO A 23 6.80 10.07 4.74
C PRO A 23 7.46 9.23 3.63
N LEU A 24 7.65 7.92 3.84
CA LEU A 24 8.18 7.03 2.79
C LEU A 24 7.14 6.70 1.73
N ILE A 25 5.85 6.69 2.12
CA ILE A 25 4.74 6.24 1.28
C ILE A 25 4.02 7.43 0.64
N ALA A 26 3.96 8.58 1.32
CA ALA A 26 3.30 9.79 0.85
C ALA A 26 3.67 10.21 -0.60
N PRO A 27 4.94 10.10 -1.07
CA PRO A 27 5.26 10.41 -2.46
C PRO A 27 4.58 9.49 -3.49
N LEU A 28 4.34 8.23 -3.13
CA LEU A 28 3.66 7.28 -4.02
C LEU A 28 2.17 7.59 -4.13
N VAL A 29 1.52 7.91 -3.00
CA VAL A 29 0.11 8.35 -2.95
C VAL A 29 -0.07 9.66 -3.72
N ALA A 30 0.80 10.64 -3.47
CA ALA A 30 0.77 11.93 -4.17
C ALA A 30 0.97 11.79 -5.69
N THR A 31 1.70 10.77 -6.15
CA THR A 31 1.88 10.52 -7.59
C THR A 31 0.57 10.13 -8.26
N GLU A 32 -0.23 9.25 -7.65
CA GLU A 32 -1.53 8.86 -8.19
C GLU A 32 -2.56 9.99 -8.10
N GLN A 33 -2.57 10.73 -6.99
CA GLN A 33 -3.43 11.90 -6.84
C GLN A 33 -3.12 12.97 -7.88
N ALA A 34 -1.84 13.20 -8.19
CA ALA A 34 -1.44 14.14 -9.24
C ALA A 34 -1.88 13.65 -10.64
N ARG A 35 -1.77 12.35 -10.93
CA ARG A 35 -2.28 11.75 -12.19
C ARG A 35 -3.78 11.97 -12.34
N ALA A 36 -4.54 11.71 -11.29
CA ALA A 36 -5.99 11.95 -11.26
C ALA A 36 -6.35 13.44 -11.44
N ALA A 37 -5.67 14.34 -10.72
CA ALA A 37 -5.96 15.77 -10.74
C ALA A 37 -5.64 16.44 -12.08
N ASN A 38 -4.62 15.96 -12.79
CA ASN A 38 -4.24 16.51 -14.10
C ASN A 38 -5.16 16.08 -15.24
N GLY A 39 -6.18 15.24 -14.96
CA GLY A 39 -7.03 14.69 -16.01
C GLY A 39 -6.23 13.88 -17.01
N ASP A 40 -5.18 13.18 -16.53
CA ASP A 40 -4.25 12.42 -17.36
C ASP A 40 -4.90 11.13 -17.92
N ASP A 41 -6.23 11.12 -18.09
CA ASP A 41 -6.96 10.29 -19.07
C ASP A 41 -6.41 10.47 -20.50
N THR A 42 -5.56 11.48 -20.72
CA THR A 42 -4.83 11.70 -21.97
C THR A 42 -3.47 11.01 -22.06
N THR A 43 -2.92 10.43 -20.99
CA THR A 43 -1.79 9.50 -21.18
C THR A 43 -2.37 8.17 -21.67
N ASP A 44 -1.91 7.74 -22.84
CA ASP A 44 -2.20 6.46 -23.51
C ASP A 44 -1.71 5.23 -22.70
N THR A 45 -1.54 5.39 -21.38
CA THR A 45 -0.92 4.41 -20.48
C THR A 45 -2.01 3.64 -19.75
N ASP A 46 -2.27 2.46 -20.30
CA ASP A 46 -3.06 1.38 -19.73
C ASP A 46 -2.97 1.24 -18.19
N PRO A 47 -4.10 1.26 -17.44
CA PRO A 47 -4.13 1.14 -15.98
C PRO A 47 -3.47 -0.11 -15.43
N ALA A 48 -3.53 -1.23 -16.14
CA ALA A 48 -2.84 -2.45 -15.74
C ALA A 48 -1.31 -2.25 -15.73
N THR A 49 -0.77 -1.51 -16.70
CA THR A 49 0.65 -1.14 -16.75
C THR A 49 1.03 -0.22 -15.60
N LEU A 50 0.23 0.83 -15.34
CA LEU A 50 0.44 1.75 -14.21
C LEU A 50 0.41 1.00 -12.88
N LEU A 51 -0.46 0.00 -12.73
CA LEU A 51 -0.57 -0.80 -11.52
C LEU A 51 0.71 -1.59 -11.26
N VAL A 52 1.31 -2.19 -12.29
CA VAL A 52 2.60 -2.88 -12.16
C VAL A 52 3.71 -1.90 -11.78
N GLU A 53 3.74 -0.71 -12.38
CA GLU A 53 4.72 0.32 -12.02
C GLU A 53 4.60 0.76 -10.57
N GLN A 54 3.37 0.94 -10.10
CA GLN A 54 3.10 1.39 -8.75
C GLN A 54 3.43 0.31 -7.71
N ILE A 55 3.09 -0.96 -7.98
CA ILE A 55 3.53 -2.11 -7.18
C ILE A 55 5.05 -2.19 -7.13
N ARG A 56 5.73 -1.96 -8.27
CA ARG A 56 7.20 -1.96 -8.35
C ARG A 56 7.80 -0.84 -7.51
N ALA A 57 7.24 0.36 -7.58
CA ALA A 57 7.68 1.51 -6.80
C ALA A 57 7.53 1.25 -5.30
N LEU A 58 6.36 0.75 -4.89
CA LEU A 58 6.09 0.36 -3.52
C LEU A 58 7.07 -0.71 -3.03
N ALA A 59 7.25 -1.80 -3.78
CA ALA A 59 8.18 -2.87 -3.44
C ALA A 59 9.61 -2.35 -3.25
N ARG A 60 10.07 -1.43 -4.10
CA ARG A 60 11.41 -0.80 -3.97
C ARG A 60 11.53 0.02 -2.69
N VAL A 61 10.54 0.86 -2.38
CA VAL A 61 10.52 1.67 -1.15
C VAL A 61 10.53 0.77 0.08
N CYS A 62 9.64 -0.23 0.11
CA CYS A 62 9.48 -1.13 1.24
C CYS A 62 10.74 -2.00 1.47
N VAL A 63 11.36 -2.53 0.41
CA VAL A 63 12.60 -3.34 0.51
C VAL A 63 13.79 -2.47 0.93
N ARG A 64 13.93 -1.27 0.36
CA ARG A 64 15.01 -0.33 0.75
C ARG A 64 14.93 0.05 2.23
N ASN A 65 13.72 0.13 2.77
CA ASN A 65 13.46 0.48 4.17
C ASN A 65 12.98 -0.72 5.00
N ARG A 66 13.46 -1.94 4.70
CA ARG A 66 12.95 -3.22 5.25
C ARG A 66 12.74 -3.21 6.77
N GLY A 67 13.70 -2.68 7.54
CA GLY A 67 13.60 -2.66 9.00
C GLY A 67 12.39 -1.83 9.48
N LEU A 68 12.15 -0.68 8.85
CA LEU A 68 11.00 0.16 9.17
C LEU A 68 9.70 -0.43 8.61
N THR A 69 9.74 -1.01 7.40
CA THR A 69 8.59 -1.76 6.83
C THR A 69 8.15 -2.91 7.74
N ALA A 70 9.09 -3.68 8.27
CA ALA A 70 8.80 -4.78 9.20
C ALA A 70 8.22 -4.27 10.52
N ALA A 71 8.74 -3.15 11.04
CA ALA A 71 8.18 -2.50 12.22
C ALA A 71 6.76 -2.00 11.99
N TYR A 72 6.50 -1.36 10.83
CA TYR A 72 5.18 -0.90 10.43
C TYR A 72 4.19 -2.06 10.28
N TRP A 73 4.58 -3.12 9.57
CA TRP A 73 3.76 -4.33 9.44
C TRP A 73 3.41 -4.92 10.81
N ALA A 74 4.39 -5.08 11.71
CA ALA A 74 4.12 -5.59 13.05
C ALA A 74 3.18 -4.68 13.86
N ALA A 75 3.31 -3.35 13.71
CA ALA A 75 2.44 -2.37 14.35
C ALA A 75 0.99 -2.47 13.84
N VAL A 76 0.79 -2.63 12.53
CA VAL A 76 -0.53 -2.86 11.92
C VAL A 76 -1.16 -4.15 12.47
N GLN A 77 -0.42 -5.26 12.50
CA GLN A 77 -0.95 -6.54 12.96
C GLN A 77 -1.32 -6.51 14.45
N ASP A 78 -0.46 -5.94 15.30
CA ASP A 78 -0.73 -5.77 16.74
C ASP A 78 -1.99 -4.92 16.98
N TYR A 79 -2.14 -3.82 16.24
CA TYR A 79 -3.31 -2.94 16.34
C TYR A 79 -4.59 -3.64 15.86
N ALA A 80 -4.56 -4.22 14.66
CA ALA A 80 -5.71 -4.85 14.03
C ALA A 80 -6.23 -6.04 14.85
N VAL A 81 -5.34 -6.86 15.42
CA VAL A 81 -5.73 -7.97 16.32
C VAL A 81 -6.36 -7.46 17.61
N ARG A 82 -5.90 -6.32 18.14
CA ARG A 82 -6.44 -5.76 19.38
C ARG A 82 -7.81 -5.11 19.20
N VAL A 83 -8.01 -4.43 18.07
CA VAL A 83 -9.24 -3.64 17.81
C VAL A 83 -10.32 -4.48 17.12
N GLU A 84 -9.93 -5.52 16.36
CA GLU A 84 -10.83 -6.42 15.64
C GLU A 84 -11.83 -5.70 14.70
N ALA A 85 -11.44 -4.54 14.18
CA ALA A 85 -12.24 -3.73 13.27
C ALA A 85 -11.44 -3.22 12.05
N PRO A 86 -12.13 -2.88 10.94
CA PRO A 86 -11.54 -2.08 9.86
C PRO A 86 -10.97 -0.76 10.39
N PRO A 87 -10.00 -0.15 9.69
CA PRO A 87 -9.50 1.17 10.08
C PRO A 87 -10.60 2.22 9.95
N GLU A 88 -10.74 3.07 10.97
CA GLU A 88 -11.65 4.21 10.95
C GLU A 88 -10.88 5.49 10.60
N PRO A 89 -11.43 6.40 9.77
CA PRO A 89 -10.73 7.61 9.33
C PRO A 89 -10.31 8.55 10.47
N ASP A 90 -11.08 8.57 11.56
CA ASP A 90 -10.83 9.44 12.72
C ASP A 90 -9.99 8.75 13.80
N ASP A 91 -9.54 7.50 13.58
CA ASP A 91 -8.69 6.77 14.51
C ASP A 91 -7.22 7.16 14.33
N GLU A 92 -6.82 8.24 15.01
CA GLU A 92 -5.44 8.75 15.07
C GLU A 92 -4.44 7.77 15.72
N GLN A 93 -4.89 6.60 16.19
CA GLN A 93 -4.04 5.57 16.77
C GLN A 93 -3.80 4.40 15.81
N ASP A 94 -4.64 4.22 14.79
CA ASP A 94 -4.51 3.13 13.83
C ASP A 94 -3.36 3.41 12.84
N PRO A 95 -2.32 2.55 12.80
CA PRO A 95 -1.24 2.68 11.82
C PRO A 95 -1.73 2.74 10.37
N ARG A 96 -2.85 2.07 10.06
CA ARG A 96 -3.46 2.03 8.72
C ARG A 96 -4.09 3.36 8.33
N THR A 97 -4.56 4.14 9.30
CA THR A 97 -5.10 5.50 9.10
C THR A 97 -3.95 6.51 8.98
N ILE A 98 -2.91 6.38 9.81
CA ILE A 98 -1.75 7.29 9.83
C ILE A 98 -0.89 7.16 8.56
N ALA A 99 -0.62 5.92 8.12
CA ALA A 99 0.19 5.63 6.94
C ALA A 99 -0.55 4.67 6.01
N PRO A 100 -1.51 5.17 5.19
CA PRO A 100 -2.41 4.32 4.43
C PRO A 100 -1.70 3.74 3.20
N VAL A 101 -0.99 2.63 3.40
CA VAL A 101 -0.19 1.98 2.35
C VAL A 101 -1.08 1.40 1.23
N ALA A 102 -2.32 1.02 1.55
CA ALA A 102 -3.28 0.52 0.56
C ALA A 102 -3.65 1.58 -0.50
N ASP A 103 -3.69 2.86 -0.10
CA ASP A 103 -4.05 3.99 -0.96
C ASP A 103 -3.07 4.19 -2.12
N VAL A 104 -1.85 3.66 -1.98
CA VAL A 104 -0.85 3.61 -3.06
C VAL A 104 -1.40 2.94 -4.32
N LEU A 105 -2.30 1.96 -4.15
CA LEU A 105 -2.91 1.20 -5.25
C LEU A 105 -4.39 1.54 -5.43
N HIS A 106 -5.08 1.94 -4.36
CA HIS A 106 -6.54 2.05 -4.31
C HIS A 106 -7.09 2.99 -5.38
N ASP A 107 -6.67 4.26 -5.37
CA ASP A 107 -7.17 5.29 -6.31
C ASP A 107 -7.01 4.87 -7.77
N LEU A 108 -5.94 4.15 -8.10
CA LEU A 108 -5.68 3.64 -9.45
C LEU A 108 -6.62 2.49 -9.83
N VAL A 109 -6.80 1.54 -8.92
CA VAL A 109 -7.70 0.39 -9.14
C VAL A 109 -9.14 0.87 -9.22
N GLU A 110 -9.58 1.74 -8.31
CA GLU A 110 -10.95 2.27 -8.30
C GLU A 110 -11.28 3.02 -9.59
N ARG A 111 -10.38 3.92 -10.05
CA ARG A 111 -10.55 4.62 -11.33
C ARG A 111 -10.58 3.66 -12.52
N GLY A 112 -9.67 2.71 -12.59
CA GLY A 112 -9.64 1.72 -13.66
C GLY A 112 -10.90 0.84 -13.70
N GLN A 113 -11.46 0.50 -12.52
CA GLN A 113 -12.73 -0.21 -12.40
C GLN A 113 -13.91 0.65 -12.84
N ALA A 114 -13.96 1.92 -12.42
CA ALA A 114 -15.01 2.86 -12.79
C ALA A 114 -15.03 3.16 -14.30
N ALA A 115 -13.86 3.19 -14.95
CA ALA A 115 -13.71 3.35 -16.39
C ALA A 115 -14.04 2.06 -17.19
N GLY A 116 -14.15 0.91 -16.52
CA GLY A 116 -14.36 -0.38 -17.16
C GLY A 116 -13.10 -0.98 -17.81
N GLU A 117 -11.92 -0.44 -17.49
CA GLU A 117 -10.62 -0.89 -17.99
C GLU A 117 -10.03 -2.01 -17.12
N LEU A 118 -10.45 -2.09 -15.85
CA LEU A 118 -10.15 -3.19 -14.94
C LEU A 118 -11.46 -3.88 -14.53
N ARG A 119 -11.39 -5.18 -14.24
CA ARG A 119 -12.55 -5.94 -13.75
C ARG A 119 -13.09 -5.35 -12.44
N PRO A 120 -14.41 -5.19 -12.30
CA PRO A 120 -15.01 -4.50 -11.16
C PRO A 120 -15.09 -5.33 -9.87
N ASP A 121 -14.92 -6.65 -9.96
CA ASP A 121 -15.00 -7.57 -8.81
C ASP A 121 -13.70 -8.37 -8.69
N PRO A 122 -13.04 -8.41 -7.51
CA PRO A 122 -13.37 -7.71 -6.25
C PRO A 122 -13.17 -6.19 -6.30
N SER A 123 -13.82 -5.47 -5.39
CA SER A 123 -13.65 -4.02 -5.25
C SER A 123 -12.21 -3.64 -4.85
N ALA A 124 -11.79 -2.42 -5.18
CA ALA A 124 -10.52 -1.84 -4.74
C ALA A 124 -10.35 -1.92 -3.20
N ASP A 125 -11.40 -1.58 -2.43
CA ASP A 125 -11.42 -1.67 -0.97
C ASP A 125 -11.08 -3.07 -0.44
N THR A 126 -11.47 -4.11 -1.16
CA THR A 126 -11.20 -5.49 -0.78
C THR A 126 -9.81 -5.92 -1.23
N LEU A 127 -9.46 -5.61 -2.48
CA LEU A 127 -8.27 -6.15 -3.13
C LEU A 127 -6.98 -5.46 -2.69
N CYS A 128 -6.97 -4.12 -2.63
CA CYS A 128 -5.75 -3.35 -2.38
C CYS A 128 -5.12 -3.65 -1.01
N PRO A 129 -5.88 -3.74 0.09
CA PRO A 129 -5.33 -4.17 1.38
C PRO A 129 -4.70 -5.56 1.32
N ILE A 130 -5.33 -6.52 0.64
CA ILE A 130 -4.80 -7.90 0.49
C ILE A 130 -3.46 -7.89 -0.24
N LEU A 131 -3.36 -7.16 -1.36
CA LEU A 131 -2.12 -7.07 -2.14
C LEU A 131 -0.98 -6.45 -1.33
N VAL A 132 -1.28 -5.38 -0.59
CA VAL A 132 -0.32 -4.71 0.28
C VAL A 132 0.10 -5.62 1.44
N ASP A 133 -0.82 -6.32 2.09
CA ASP A 133 -0.50 -7.25 3.18
C ASP A 133 0.41 -8.38 2.72
N ILE A 134 0.18 -8.93 1.52
CA ILE A 134 1.09 -9.92 0.92
C ILE A 134 2.48 -9.31 0.76
N LEU A 135 2.61 -8.13 0.17
CA LEU A 135 3.89 -7.45 -0.03
C LEU A 135 4.62 -7.21 1.30
N LEU A 136 3.93 -6.62 2.28
CA LEU A 136 4.50 -6.26 3.58
C LEU A 136 4.91 -7.50 4.39
N THR A 137 4.06 -8.53 4.42
CA THR A 137 4.34 -9.80 5.10
C THR A 137 5.59 -10.46 4.52
N ARG A 138 5.71 -10.48 3.18
CA ARG A 138 6.87 -11.08 2.52
C ARG A 138 8.16 -10.32 2.86
N ILE A 139 8.12 -9.00 2.82
CA ILE A 139 9.28 -8.16 3.17
C ILE A 139 9.69 -8.33 4.64
N ALA A 140 8.72 -8.41 5.54
CA ALA A 140 8.92 -8.54 6.98
C ALA A 140 9.49 -9.91 7.37
N LEU A 141 8.98 -11.00 6.79
CA LEU A 141 9.28 -12.36 7.21
C LEU A 141 10.37 -13.05 6.39
N TYR A 142 10.70 -12.54 5.20
CA TYR A 142 11.66 -13.18 4.28
C TYR A 142 12.78 -12.21 3.89
N PRO A 143 13.86 -12.13 4.69
CA PRO A 143 14.91 -11.12 4.56
C PRO A 143 15.71 -11.18 3.25
N ALA A 144 15.67 -12.31 2.54
CA ALA A 144 16.37 -12.49 1.27
C ALA A 144 15.60 -11.97 0.04
N GLU A 145 14.31 -11.65 0.18
CA GLU A 145 13.51 -11.20 -0.96
C GLU A 145 13.95 -9.83 -1.47
N THR A 146 13.99 -9.68 -2.78
CA THR A 146 14.29 -8.41 -3.43
C THR A 146 13.02 -7.83 -4.06
N ALA A 147 13.05 -6.55 -4.42
CA ALA A 147 11.88 -5.86 -4.94
C ALA A 147 11.33 -6.50 -6.23
N GLU A 148 12.19 -7.04 -7.09
CA GLU A 148 11.77 -7.56 -8.41
C GLU A 148 10.94 -8.86 -8.32
N PRO A 149 11.37 -9.93 -7.62
CA PRO A 149 10.51 -11.09 -7.38
C PRO A 149 9.19 -10.75 -6.68
N LEU A 150 9.22 -9.85 -5.70
CA LEU A 150 8.03 -9.37 -5.00
C LEU A 150 7.07 -8.63 -5.93
N THR A 151 7.61 -7.75 -6.77
CA THR A 151 6.83 -7.04 -7.79
C THR A 151 6.13 -8.05 -8.69
N ARG A 152 6.86 -9.03 -9.22
CA ARG A 152 6.27 -10.06 -10.11
C ARG A 152 5.17 -10.86 -9.44
N LEU A 153 5.36 -11.26 -8.17
CA LEU A 153 4.35 -11.98 -7.41
C LEU A 153 3.08 -11.13 -7.23
N VAL A 154 3.22 -9.94 -6.67
CA VAL A 154 2.06 -9.10 -6.30
C VAL A 154 1.38 -8.54 -7.55
N ALA A 155 2.14 -8.12 -8.57
CA ALA A 155 1.59 -7.69 -9.85
C ALA A 155 0.91 -8.85 -10.58
N GLY A 156 1.47 -10.06 -10.56
CA GLY A 156 0.83 -11.24 -11.15
C GLY A 156 -0.51 -11.58 -10.50
N LEU A 157 -0.60 -11.47 -9.16
CA LEU A 157 -1.85 -11.63 -8.43
C LEU A 157 -2.85 -10.52 -8.79
N ALA A 158 -2.41 -9.27 -8.81
CA ALA A 158 -3.26 -8.13 -9.14
C ALA A 158 -3.82 -8.23 -10.57
N LEU A 159 -2.95 -8.49 -11.55
CA LEU A 159 -3.35 -8.66 -12.94
C LEU A 159 -4.22 -9.90 -13.15
N GLY A 160 -3.93 -11.02 -12.49
CA GLY A 160 -4.75 -12.24 -12.61
C GLY A 160 -6.19 -12.02 -12.15
N VAL A 161 -6.40 -11.08 -11.23
CA VAL A 161 -7.72 -10.71 -10.72
C VAL A 161 -8.36 -9.61 -11.58
N LEU A 162 -7.63 -8.53 -11.86
CA LEU A 162 -8.17 -7.31 -12.47
C LEU A 162 -8.11 -7.27 -14.00
N ALA A 163 -7.15 -7.93 -14.60
CA ALA A 163 -6.87 -7.90 -16.05
C ALA A 163 -6.24 -9.23 -16.53
N PRO A 164 -6.91 -10.38 -16.36
CA PRO A 164 -6.30 -11.70 -16.55
C PRO A 164 -5.83 -11.99 -17.98
N GLU A 165 -6.42 -11.33 -18.97
CA GLU A 165 -5.94 -11.33 -20.35
C GLU A 165 -4.48 -10.83 -20.49
N ARG A 166 -3.96 -10.11 -19.48
CA ARG A 166 -2.56 -9.65 -19.42
C ARG A 166 -1.60 -10.64 -18.75
N VAL A 167 -2.13 -11.71 -18.15
CA VAL A 167 -1.33 -12.78 -17.52
C VAL A 167 -1.20 -13.99 -18.43
N ALA A 168 -2.08 -14.12 -19.42
CA ALA A 168 -2.07 -15.21 -20.38
C ALA A 168 -1.06 -14.97 -21.51
N ASP A 169 0.15 -15.50 -21.31
CA ASP A 169 1.04 -16.08 -22.34
C ASP A 169 1.77 -17.30 -21.76
#